data_AF-A0A2G1VXT4-F1
#
_entry.id   AF-A0A2G1VXT4-F1
#
_cell.length_a   1.000
_cell.length_b   1.000
_cell.length_c   1.000
_cell.angle_alpha   90.00
_cell.angle_beta   90.00
_cell.angle_gamma   90.00
#
_symmetry.space_group_name_H-M   'P 1'
#
loop_
_entity.id
_entity.type
_entity.pdbx_description
1 polymer ?
#
loop_
_entity_poly.entity_id
_entity_poly.type
_entity_poly.pdbx_seq_one_letter_code
_entity_poly.pdbx_strand_id
1 'polypeptide(L)'
;MTPALDAFLRRFAELGGDVDRWEQSEPSNPTLTFPALHDSVGHISVDDNGDELTLELGTKHHTHFSGYSYEGNSGHERLLAAAHDAAAFAFDVISDRVCFTVDYIDDRCIGSSHFYLDAENATADTVRDTMIGIRGGNIRSDRYLWSSPLQPEHGEQ
;
A
#
# COMPACT_ATOMS: atom_id res chain seq x y z
N MET A 1 19.00 -9.25 3.19
CA MET A 1 18.38 -7.91 3.09
C MET A 1 19.21 -7.05 2.15
N THR A 2 18.57 -6.37 1.21
CA THR A 2 19.22 -5.40 0.31
C THR A 2 19.42 -4.06 1.03
N PRO A 3 20.32 -3.18 0.56
CA PRO A 3 20.46 -1.84 1.14
C PRO A 3 19.17 -1.01 1.10
N ALA A 4 18.33 -1.19 0.08
CA ALA A 4 17.08 -0.45 -0.05
C ALA A 4 16.05 -0.92 0.99
N LEU A 5 15.91 -2.23 1.21
CA LEU A 5 15.01 -2.75 2.24
C LEU A 5 15.51 -2.43 3.67
N ASP A 6 16.83 -2.37 3.89
CA ASP A 6 17.38 -1.89 5.17
C ASP A 6 17.05 -0.40 5.39
N ALA A 7 17.19 0.43 4.36
CA ALA A 7 16.83 1.84 4.41
C ALA A 7 15.31 2.04 4.63
N PHE A 8 14.48 1.21 3.99
CA PHE A 8 13.05 1.17 4.23
C PHE A 8 12.74 0.91 5.72
N LEU A 9 13.29 -0.14 6.32
CA LEU A 9 13.02 -0.49 7.73
C LEU A 9 13.51 0.60 8.69
N ARG A 10 14.69 1.17 8.46
CA ARG A 10 15.19 2.30 9.26
C ARG A 10 14.24 3.48 9.20
N ARG A 11 13.83 3.86 7.99
CA ARG A 11 12.92 4.99 7.80
C ARG A 11 11.56 4.72 8.43
N PHE A 12 11.04 3.51 8.29
CA PHE A 12 9.79 3.08 8.94
C PHE A 12 9.87 3.21 10.46
N ALA A 13 10.99 2.78 11.08
CA ALA A 13 11.24 2.95 12.50
C ALA A 13 11.31 4.43 12.93
N GLU A 14 11.96 5.29 12.14
CA GLU A 14 12.05 6.74 12.42
C GLU A 14 10.67 7.41 12.45
N LEU A 15 9.72 6.90 11.68
CA LEU A 15 8.33 7.36 11.67
C LEU A 15 7.52 6.83 12.86
N GLY A 16 8.08 5.91 13.66
CA GLY A 16 7.44 5.27 14.81
C GLY A 16 6.81 3.92 14.49
N GLY A 17 7.11 3.33 13.33
CA GLY A 17 6.65 2.01 12.94
C GLY A 17 7.36 0.88 13.70
N ASP A 18 6.65 -0.22 13.94
CA ASP A 18 7.19 -1.42 14.57
C ASP A 18 7.90 -2.31 13.54
N VAL A 19 9.23 -2.29 13.54
CA VAL A 19 10.04 -3.08 12.60
C VAL A 19 10.03 -4.58 12.88
N ASP A 20 9.74 -4.98 14.12
CA ASP A 20 9.78 -6.40 14.53
C ASP A 20 8.61 -7.20 13.94
N ARG A 21 7.60 -6.51 13.41
CA ARG A 21 6.46 -7.10 12.71
C ARG A 21 6.72 -7.41 11.24
N TRP A 22 7.84 -6.93 10.67
CA TRP A 22 8.18 -7.23 9.29
C TRP A 22 8.91 -8.57 9.18
N GLU A 23 8.39 -9.46 8.35
CA GLU A 23 8.99 -10.74 8.02
C GLU A 23 9.79 -10.62 6.73
N GLN A 24 11.03 -11.10 6.71
CA GLN A 24 11.86 -11.09 5.51
C GLN A 24 11.82 -12.45 4.81
N SER A 25 11.63 -12.45 3.49
CA SER A 25 11.83 -13.64 2.65
C SER A 25 13.31 -13.95 2.40
N GLU A 26 13.54 -15.14 1.83
CA GLU A 26 14.86 -15.64 1.43
C GLU A 26 15.57 -14.70 0.43
N PRO A 27 16.92 -14.67 0.43
CA PRO A 27 17.70 -13.71 -0.35
C PRO A 27 17.50 -13.72 -1.88
N SER A 28 16.96 -14.80 -2.45
CA SER A 28 16.74 -14.92 -3.90
C SER A 28 15.60 -14.06 -4.43
N ASN A 29 14.67 -13.65 -3.55
CA ASN A 29 13.63 -12.68 -3.87
C ASN A 29 13.40 -11.82 -2.62
N PRO A 30 14.23 -10.78 -2.40
CA PRO A 30 14.21 -10.03 -1.16
C PRO A 30 12.91 -9.23 -1.05
N THR A 31 12.05 -9.66 -0.13
CA THR A 31 10.74 -9.09 0.13
C THR A 31 10.58 -8.91 1.63
N LEU A 32 9.98 -7.78 2.05
CA LEU A 32 9.51 -7.57 3.41
C LEU A 32 7.99 -7.72 3.44
N THR A 33 7.46 -8.44 4.41
CA THR A 33 6.02 -8.65 4.57
C THR A 33 5.56 -8.18 5.95
N PHE A 34 4.56 -7.30 5.98
CA PHE A 34 3.85 -6.92 7.20
C PHE A 34 2.51 -7.67 7.25
N PRO A 35 2.23 -8.45 8.30
CA PRO A 35 1.05 -9.29 8.36
C PRO A 35 -0.23 -8.46 8.34
N ALA A 36 -1.24 -8.99 7.63
CA ALA A 36 -2.55 -8.36 7.53
C ALA A 36 -3.17 -8.11 8.90
N LEU A 37 -3.85 -6.97 9.08
CA LEU A 37 -4.74 -6.78 10.23
C LEU A 37 -6.12 -7.37 9.97
N HIS A 38 -6.55 -7.41 8.71
CA HIS A 38 -7.83 -7.93 8.26
C HIS A 38 -7.67 -8.79 7.00
N ASP A 39 -8.24 -9.99 7.00
CA ASP A 39 -8.06 -10.99 5.93
C ASP A 39 -8.48 -10.46 4.56
N SER A 40 -9.54 -9.65 4.50
CA SER A 40 -10.03 -9.12 3.23
C SER A 40 -9.22 -7.95 2.66
N VAL A 41 -8.32 -7.35 3.44
CA VAL A 41 -7.42 -6.29 2.93
C VAL A 41 -6.09 -6.90 2.48
N GLY A 42 -5.56 -7.83 3.26
CA GLY A 42 -4.32 -8.54 2.96
C GLY A 42 -3.08 -7.94 3.64
N HIS A 43 -1.95 -8.64 3.48
CA HIS A 43 -0.65 -8.22 3.98
C HIS A 43 -0.10 -7.05 3.15
N ILE A 44 0.85 -6.31 3.71
CA ILE A 44 1.67 -5.39 2.93
C ILE A 44 2.95 -6.12 2.57
N SER A 45 3.31 -6.18 1.30
CA SER A 45 4.61 -6.66 0.84
C SER A 45 5.40 -5.52 0.22
N VAL A 46 6.73 -5.55 0.38
CA VAL A 46 7.66 -4.63 -0.28
C VAL A 46 8.74 -5.44 -0.95
N ASP A 47 8.72 -5.48 -2.28
CA ASP A 47 9.70 -6.18 -3.12
C ASP A 47 10.72 -5.18 -3.66
N ASP A 48 12.00 -5.57 -3.64
CA ASP A 48 13.10 -4.80 -4.22
C ASP A 48 13.68 -5.54 -5.42
N ASN A 49 13.45 -5.02 -6.62
CA ASN A 49 13.96 -5.62 -7.86
C ASN A 49 15.29 -5.00 -8.32
N GLY A 50 15.88 -4.09 -7.53
CA GLY A 50 17.16 -3.42 -7.79
C GLY A 50 17.06 -2.04 -8.44
N ASP A 51 15.94 -1.74 -9.12
CA ASP A 51 15.69 -0.43 -9.77
C ASP A 51 14.50 0.31 -9.14
N GLU A 52 13.56 -0.43 -8.55
CA GLU A 52 12.39 0.09 -7.86
C GLU A 52 12.00 -0.78 -6.68
N LEU A 53 11.28 -0.17 -5.73
CA LEU A 53 10.53 -0.91 -4.73
C LEU A 53 9.07 -0.98 -5.17
N THR A 54 8.49 -2.16 -5.14
CA THR A 54 7.05 -2.35 -5.33
C THR A 54 6.42 -2.67 -4.00
N LEU A 55 5.49 -1.81 -3.55
CA LEU A 55 4.67 -2.08 -2.39
C LEU A 55 3.33 -2.64 -2.85
N GLU A 56 2.96 -3.83 -2.38
CA GLU A 56 1.67 -4.46 -2.67
C GLU A 56 0.81 -4.55 -1.40
N LEU A 57 -0.50 -4.47 -1.57
CA LEU A 57 -1.49 -4.68 -0.53
C LEU A 57 -2.40 -5.84 -0.93
N GLY A 58 -2.13 -7.01 -0.32
CA GLY A 58 -2.73 -8.28 -0.70
C GLY A 58 -2.61 -8.51 -2.20
N THR A 59 -3.74 -8.80 -2.86
CA THR A 59 -3.82 -8.94 -4.32
C THR A 59 -4.55 -7.77 -4.99
N LYS A 60 -4.80 -6.69 -4.24
CA LYS A 60 -5.76 -5.63 -4.60
C LYS A 60 -5.11 -4.38 -5.17
N HIS A 61 -3.95 -4.01 -4.66
CA HIS A 61 -3.27 -2.77 -5.03
C HIS A 61 -1.77 -2.94 -4.99
N HIS A 62 -1.07 -2.22 -5.87
CA HIS A 62 0.36 -2.04 -5.78
C HIS A 62 0.75 -0.63 -6.20
N THR A 63 1.84 -0.13 -5.64
CA THR A 63 2.45 1.16 -5.97
C THR A 63 3.94 0.95 -6.22
N HIS A 64 4.44 1.55 -7.30
CA HIS A 64 5.84 1.52 -7.66
C HIS A 64 6.57 2.77 -7.14
N PHE A 65 7.66 2.56 -6.43
CA PHE A 65 8.61 3.58 -6.00
C PHE A 65 9.89 3.39 -6.81
N SER A 66 9.88 3.98 -8.01
CA SER A 66 10.98 3.83 -8.97
C SER A 66 12.11 4.80 -8.67
N GLY A 67 13.34 4.32 -8.58
CA GLY A 67 14.51 5.19 -8.41
C GLY A 67 14.62 6.24 -9.52
N TYR A 68 14.11 5.97 -10.72
CA TYR A 68 14.10 6.94 -11.83
C TYR A 68 13.23 8.18 -11.56
N SER A 69 12.29 8.12 -10.62
CA SER A 69 11.44 9.24 -10.21
C SER A 69 12.15 10.24 -9.28
N TYR A 70 13.36 9.91 -8.81
CA TYR A 70 14.08 10.67 -7.79
C TYR A 70 15.34 11.31 -8.36
N GLU A 71 15.68 12.50 -7.85
CA GLU A 71 16.97 13.12 -8.10
C GLU A 71 18.07 12.44 -7.26
N GLY A 72 19.27 12.33 -7.81
CA GLY A 72 20.43 11.78 -7.12
C GLY A 72 21.63 11.62 -8.05
N ASN A 73 22.83 11.55 -7.50
CA ASN A 73 24.07 11.45 -8.27
C ASN A 73 24.37 10.01 -8.73
N SER A 74 23.64 9.02 -8.20
CA SER A 74 23.78 7.61 -8.57
C SER A 74 22.44 6.87 -8.58
N GLY A 75 22.39 5.69 -9.21
CA GLY A 75 21.23 4.79 -9.08
C GLY A 75 20.97 4.37 -7.63
N HIS A 76 22.03 4.15 -6.86
CA HIS A 76 21.94 3.78 -5.46
C HIS A 76 21.29 4.87 -4.60
N GLU A 77 21.74 6.12 -4.70
CA GLU A 77 21.14 7.25 -3.95
C GLU A 77 19.66 7.42 -4.26
N ARG A 78 19.29 7.29 -5.54
CA ARG A 78 17.91 7.37 -6.01
C ARG A 78 17.03 6.24 -5.47
N LEU A 79 17.54 5.02 -5.43
CA LEU A 79 16.84 3.88 -4.87
C LEU A 79 16.65 4.01 -3.35
N LEU A 80 17.62 4.61 -2.64
CA LEU A 80 17.46 4.92 -1.21
C LEU A 80 16.35 5.96 -0.97
N ALA A 81 16.24 6.98 -1.83
CA ALA A 81 15.15 7.94 -1.77
C ALA A 81 13.79 7.28 -2.01
N ALA A 82 13.71 6.40 -3.02
CA ALA A 82 12.52 5.59 -3.27
C ALA A 82 12.15 4.71 -2.07
N ALA A 83 13.12 4.10 -1.41
CA ALA A 83 12.90 3.30 -0.21
C ALA A 83 12.35 4.13 0.97
N HIS A 84 12.80 5.38 1.12
CA HIS A 84 12.28 6.27 2.17
C HIS A 84 10.82 6.65 1.93
N ASP A 85 10.44 6.93 0.69
CA ASP A 85 9.06 7.26 0.33
C ASP A 85 8.15 6.03 0.42
N ALA A 86 8.64 4.85 0.00
CA ALA A 86 7.93 3.59 0.20
C ALA A 86 7.66 3.34 1.69
N ALA A 87 8.63 3.62 2.57
CA ALA A 87 8.47 3.50 4.02
C ALA A 87 7.46 4.50 4.59
N ALA A 88 7.48 5.74 4.10
CA ALA A 88 6.51 6.76 4.49
C ALA A 88 5.09 6.35 4.07
N PHE A 89 4.92 5.89 2.84
CA PHE A 89 3.64 5.39 2.34
C PHE A 89 3.15 4.18 3.14
N ALA A 90 4.01 3.19 3.40
CA ALA A 90 3.66 2.03 4.23
C ALA A 90 3.19 2.44 5.64
N PHE A 91 3.86 3.42 6.25
CA PHE A 91 3.49 3.96 7.54
C PHE A 91 2.12 4.67 7.50
N ASP A 92 1.87 5.48 6.47
CA ASP A 92 0.58 6.14 6.28
C ASP A 92 -0.56 5.14 6.05
N VAL A 93 -0.30 4.06 5.30
CA VAL A 93 -1.25 2.96 5.07
C VAL A 93 -1.60 2.28 6.40
N ILE A 94 -0.59 1.87 7.18
CA ILE A 94 -0.80 1.20 8.48
C ILE A 94 -1.50 2.11 9.49
N SER A 95 -1.33 3.43 9.36
CA SER A 95 -1.95 4.44 10.21
C SER A 95 -3.36 4.86 9.74
N ASP A 96 -3.95 4.13 8.78
CA ASP A 96 -5.26 4.41 8.20
C ASP A 96 -5.39 5.84 7.63
N ARG A 97 -4.29 6.42 7.15
CA ARG A 97 -4.27 7.76 6.50
C ARG A 97 -4.57 7.67 5.00
N VAL A 98 -4.40 6.49 4.42
CA VAL A 98 -4.60 6.22 2.99
C VAL A 98 -5.85 5.36 2.81
N CYS A 99 -6.78 5.84 2.00
CA CYS A 99 -7.92 5.05 1.53
C CYS A 99 -7.62 4.50 0.15
N PHE A 100 -7.95 3.23 -0.05
CA PHE A 100 -7.86 2.56 -1.33
C PHE A 100 -9.24 2.33 -1.91
N THR A 101 -9.29 2.31 -3.25
CA THR A 101 -10.47 1.91 -4.01
C THR A 101 -10.08 0.87 -5.05
N VAL A 102 -10.89 -0.18 -5.20
CA VAL A 102 -10.66 -1.25 -6.18
C VAL A 102 -11.93 -1.49 -6.96
N ASP A 103 -11.78 -1.51 -8.27
CA ASP A 103 -12.84 -1.73 -9.22
C ASP A 103 -12.85 -3.18 -9.70
N TYR A 104 -14.03 -3.78 -9.76
CA TYR A 104 -14.25 -5.17 -10.16
C TYR A 104 -15.27 -5.30 -11.30
N ILE A 105 -15.05 -6.27 -12.18
CA ILE A 105 -16.06 -6.82 -13.12
C ILE A 105 -16.10 -8.33 -12.90
N ASP A 106 -17.27 -8.88 -12.56
CA ASP A 106 -17.47 -10.32 -12.30
C ASP A 106 -16.38 -10.90 -11.38
N ASP A 107 -16.14 -10.21 -10.25
CA ASP A 107 -15.12 -10.50 -9.23
C ASP A 107 -13.64 -10.42 -9.66
N ARG A 108 -13.38 -10.06 -10.92
CA ARG A 108 -12.02 -9.75 -11.38
C ARG A 108 -11.69 -8.29 -11.08
N CYS A 109 -10.58 -8.06 -10.37
CA CYS A 109 -9.99 -6.73 -10.21
C CYS A 109 -9.59 -6.19 -11.61
N ILE A 110 -10.09 -5.00 -11.95
CA ILE A 110 -9.81 -4.30 -13.21
C ILE A 110 -9.05 -2.98 -13.01
N GLY A 111 -8.89 -2.55 -11.77
CA GLY A 111 -8.12 -1.35 -11.44
C GLY A 111 -8.20 -1.04 -9.96
N SER A 112 -7.21 -0.31 -9.47
CA SER A 112 -7.22 0.24 -8.13
C SER A 112 -6.54 1.59 -8.09
N SER A 113 -6.89 2.37 -7.09
CA SER A 113 -6.28 3.67 -6.79
C SER A 113 -6.28 3.90 -5.29
N HIS A 114 -5.54 4.90 -4.85
CA HIS A 114 -5.53 5.35 -3.48
C HIS A 114 -5.57 6.86 -3.40
N PHE A 115 -5.99 7.39 -2.25
CA PHE A 115 -5.92 8.80 -1.93
C PHE A 115 -5.70 8.99 -0.43
N TYR A 116 -5.10 10.12 -0.10
CA TYR A 116 -4.86 10.53 1.28
C TYR A 116 -6.14 11.18 1.85
N LEU A 117 -6.60 10.70 3.00
CA LEU A 117 -7.83 11.19 3.62
C LEU A 117 -7.74 12.69 3.96
N ASP A 118 -6.60 13.14 4.49
CA ASP A 118 -6.38 14.54 4.84
C ASP A 118 -6.29 15.46 3.62
N ALA A 119 -5.68 15.00 2.53
CA ALA A 119 -5.64 15.72 1.26
C ALA A 119 -7.04 15.96 0.66
N GLU A 120 -7.94 14.98 0.81
CA GLU A 120 -9.32 15.06 0.34
C GLU A 120 -10.29 15.66 1.37
N ASN A 121 -9.80 16.11 2.53
CA ASN A 121 -10.63 16.56 3.65
C ASN A 121 -11.74 15.56 4.01
N ALA A 122 -11.38 14.26 4.01
CA ALA A 122 -12.25 13.13 4.23
C ALA A 122 -11.87 12.38 5.52
N THR A 123 -12.82 11.60 6.03
CA THR A 123 -12.65 10.61 7.10
C THR A 123 -13.14 9.24 6.64
N ALA A 124 -12.76 8.19 7.37
CA ALA A 124 -13.28 6.84 7.18
C ALA A 124 -14.81 6.79 7.05
N ASP A 125 -15.51 7.53 7.92
CA ASP A 125 -16.97 7.59 7.95
C ASP A 125 -17.52 8.31 6.69
N THR A 126 -16.94 9.43 6.30
CA THR A 126 -17.38 10.14 5.08
C THR A 126 -17.18 9.29 3.82
N VAL A 127 -16.10 8.50 3.77
CA VAL A 127 -15.81 7.59 2.65
C VAL A 127 -16.72 6.36 2.69
N ARG A 128 -17.10 5.88 3.87
CA ARG A 128 -18.10 4.81 4.03
C ARG A 128 -19.48 5.25 3.55
N ASP A 129 -19.90 6.45 3.95
CA ASP A 129 -21.26 6.94 3.73
C ASP A 129 -21.51 7.41 2.29
N THR A 130 -20.46 7.67 1.50
CA THR A 130 -20.62 8.03 0.09
C THR A 130 -20.85 6.81 -0.79
N MET A 131 -22.06 6.67 -1.33
CA MET A 131 -22.40 5.62 -2.31
C MET A 131 -22.05 6.00 -3.75
N ILE A 132 -21.38 7.15 -3.98
CA ILE A 132 -20.96 7.55 -5.31
C ILE A 132 -19.82 6.63 -5.74
N GLY A 133 -20.13 5.59 -6.51
CA GLY A 133 -19.12 4.78 -7.17
C GLY A 133 -18.22 5.67 -8.04
N ILE A 134 -16.91 5.39 -8.03
CA ILE A 134 -15.96 6.10 -8.89
C ILE A 134 -16.27 5.80 -10.37
N ARG A 135 -16.83 4.62 -10.63
CA ARG A 135 -17.24 4.15 -11.96
C ARG A 135 -18.71 3.73 -11.96
N GLY A 136 -19.37 3.92 -13.10
CA GLY A 136 -20.76 3.49 -13.33
C GLY A 136 -20.86 2.17 -14.10
N GLY A 137 -22.09 1.70 -14.32
CA GLY A 137 -22.36 0.47 -15.08
C GLY A 137 -22.38 -0.78 -14.20
N ASN A 138 -21.82 -1.88 -14.70
CA ASN A 138 -21.68 -3.15 -13.98
C ASN A 138 -20.38 -3.27 -13.16
N ILE A 139 -19.72 -2.13 -12.88
CA ILE A 139 -18.48 -2.09 -12.11
C ILE A 139 -18.83 -1.95 -10.63
N ARG A 140 -18.32 -2.86 -9.82
CA ARG A 140 -18.34 -2.75 -8.35
C ARG A 140 -17.07 -2.04 -7.90
N SER A 141 -17.19 -1.02 -7.05
CA SER A 141 -16.05 -0.37 -6.43
C SER A 141 -16.05 -0.64 -4.93
N ASP A 142 -15.03 -1.33 -4.44
CA ASP A 142 -14.84 -1.56 -3.00
C ASP A 142 -13.88 -0.51 -2.44
N ARG A 143 -14.08 -0.12 -1.17
CA ARG A 143 -13.19 0.81 -0.46
C ARG A 143 -12.71 0.24 0.85
N TYR A 144 -11.46 0.51 1.18
CA TYR A 144 -10.83 -0.02 2.38
C TYR A 144 -9.78 0.93 2.91
N LEU A 145 -9.68 0.96 4.23
CA LEU A 145 -8.46 1.34 4.93
C LEU A 145 -7.64 0.07 5.19
N TRP A 146 -6.42 0.21 5.66
CA TRP A 146 -5.61 -0.96 5.94
C TRP A 146 -6.22 -1.83 7.06
N SER A 147 -6.78 -1.18 8.07
CA SER A 147 -7.37 -1.86 9.22
C SER A 147 -8.69 -2.58 8.94
N SER A 148 -9.44 -2.13 7.92
CA SER A 148 -10.79 -2.64 7.69
C SER A 148 -11.38 -2.25 6.31
N PRO A 149 -12.26 -3.11 5.76
CA PRO A 149 -13.13 -2.68 4.67
C PRO A 149 -14.08 -1.58 5.16
N LEU A 150 -14.30 -0.56 4.34
CA LEU A 150 -15.18 0.56 4.69
C LEU A 150 -16.64 0.29 4.34
N GLN A 151 -16.90 -0.62 3.42
CA GLN A 151 -18.25 -1.01 3.00
C GLN A 151 -18.47 -2.51 3.31
N PRO A 152 -19.71 -2.94 3.61
CA PRO A 152 -20.00 -4.35 3.88
C PRO A 152 -19.58 -5.21 2.69
N GLU A 153 -18.97 -6.35 2.96
CA GLU A 153 -18.76 -7.36 1.93
C GLU A 153 -20.14 -7.83 1.43
N HIS A 154 -20.38 -7.71 0.13
CA HIS A 154 -21.62 -8.16 -0.46
C HIS A 154 -21.70 -9.69 -0.40
N GLY A 155 -22.24 -10.22 0.71
CA GLY A 155 -22.33 -11.65 0.98
C GLY A 155 -23.02 -12.05 2.29
N GLU A 156 -23.23 -11.12 3.23
CA GLU A 156 -24.01 -11.37 4.45
C GLU A 156 -25.35 -10.62 4.39
N GLN A 157 -26.39 -11.30 3.89
CA GLN A 157 -27.81 -11.00 4.17
C GLN A 157 -28.46 -12.24 4.77
#